data_AF-A0A2C7YXP0-F1
#
_entry.id   AF-A0A2C7YXP0-F1
#
_cell.length_a   1.000
_cell.length_b   1.000
_cell.length_c   1.000
_cell.angle_alpha   90.00
_cell.angle_beta   90.00
_cell.angle_gamma   90.00
#
_symmetry.space_group_name_H-M   'P 1'
#
loop_
_entity.id
_entity.type
_entity.pdbx_description
1 polymer ?
#
loop_
_entity_poly.entity_id
_entity_poly.type
_entity_poly.pdbx_seq_one_letter_code
_entity_poly.pdbx_strand_id
1 'polypeptide(L)'
;MSHPAPRPRKQPGAIRQVILVGLPGVGKTTVGHLLARRHGLDFVDVDDFLERQQDMTVAEIFAQQGEQAFRDLEAQATAELLDDAGVIALGGGAVVNPVVRGALAGRCVVWLTASVAQGVERIGQTTHRPLMRGDVSSTLERLRHEREHFYAQVARHRVDTDARPAGEVADQVAALVGLDGEEAPMTVAHFATDRPYDARIRPGALDDLTTHLGGATKVAIFFPEVLGGAAARASDVVRAAGAEPTMIELPEGEQAKTPVVLADCWGRLADAGLTRTDLVIGIGGGATTDLAGFVAATWLRGIRWISVPTTVLAMVDAGIGGKTGADLPQGKNLIGAFWEPSVVLEDTDLLVGLPARQVRSGLAEVIKHGFIADERTLELVSGDPAQAQDVTSGRLAELIARSVHVKARVVSSDLRESTSVGDDVGREQLNYGHTLGHAIEAAEHFTRPHGECVALGMVFAAELAHRVIGLDEATVARHRRVLGSVGLPTSYHGVAWPALHELMMRDKKTRGSVLRFVGLRAQGEPTIIVDPDPQALRGAWQALTATTD
;
A
#
# COMPACT_ATOMS: atom_id res chain seq x y z
N MET A 1 -42.32 -18.43 27.25
CA MET A 1 -41.54 -17.58 26.31
C MET A 1 -40.09 -17.62 26.77
N SER A 2 -39.31 -18.54 26.20
CA SER A 2 -37.89 -18.72 26.50
C SER A 2 -37.09 -17.70 25.70
N HIS A 3 -36.44 -16.75 26.37
CA HIS A 3 -35.42 -15.92 25.74
C HIS A 3 -34.27 -16.81 25.23
N PRO A 4 -33.78 -16.61 24.00
CA PRO A 4 -32.60 -17.31 23.53
C PRO A 4 -31.40 -16.87 24.37
N ALA A 5 -30.57 -17.83 24.77
CA ALA A 5 -29.37 -17.58 25.53
C ALA A 5 -28.42 -16.63 24.76
N PRO A 6 -27.69 -15.74 25.47
CA PRO A 6 -26.71 -14.87 24.83
C PRO A 6 -25.63 -15.72 24.14
N ARG A 7 -25.35 -15.41 22.87
CA ARG A 7 -24.26 -16.05 22.12
C ARG A 7 -22.93 -15.81 22.85
N PRO A 8 -22.02 -16.80 22.90
CA PRO A 8 -20.72 -16.62 23.53
C PRO A 8 -19.96 -15.47 22.84
N ARG A 9 -19.35 -14.58 23.64
CA ARG A 9 -18.45 -13.54 23.15
C ARG A 9 -17.28 -14.19 22.42
N LYS A 10 -17.09 -13.87 21.13
CA LYS A 10 -15.92 -14.28 20.33
C LYS A 10 -14.64 -13.85 21.07
N GLN A 11 -13.65 -14.74 21.16
CA GLN A 11 -12.34 -14.38 21.70
C GLN A 11 -11.72 -13.26 20.85
N PRO A 12 -10.99 -12.29 21.44
CA PRO A 12 -10.31 -11.25 20.69
C PRO A 12 -9.08 -11.86 20.01
N GLY A 13 -9.24 -12.18 18.73
CA GLY A 13 -8.22 -12.75 17.85
C GLY A 13 -8.82 -12.98 16.47
N ALA A 14 -8.63 -12.01 15.57
CA ALA A 14 -8.90 -11.98 14.13
C ALA A 14 -10.23 -12.61 13.66
N ILE A 15 -11.21 -11.77 13.30
CA ILE A 15 -12.27 -12.18 12.37
C ILE A 15 -11.61 -12.35 10.99
N ARG A 16 -11.15 -13.56 10.66
CA ARG A 16 -10.69 -13.92 9.30
C ARG A 16 -11.92 -14.07 8.40
N GLN A 17 -12.51 -12.94 8.02
CA GLN A 17 -13.59 -12.88 7.05
C GLN A 17 -13.03 -13.19 5.66
N VAL A 18 -13.69 -14.09 4.93
CA VAL A 18 -13.34 -14.43 3.54
C VAL A 18 -14.44 -13.97 2.61
N ILE A 19 -14.08 -13.21 1.58
CA ILE A 19 -15.03 -12.65 0.63
C ILE A 19 -14.77 -13.27 -0.75
N LEU A 20 -15.76 -13.98 -1.28
CA LEU A 20 -15.68 -14.66 -2.56
C LEU A 20 -16.30 -13.78 -3.66
N VAL A 21 -15.50 -13.49 -4.69
CA VAL A 21 -15.92 -12.75 -5.88
C VAL A 21 -15.67 -13.56 -7.14
N GLY A 22 -16.35 -13.20 -8.24
CA GLY A 22 -16.20 -13.84 -9.54
C GLY A 22 -17.52 -13.95 -10.28
N LEU A 23 -17.44 -14.34 -11.54
CA LEU A 23 -18.61 -14.43 -12.42
C LEU A 23 -19.66 -15.44 -11.91
N PRO A 24 -20.92 -15.36 -12.39
CA PRO A 24 -21.87 -16.45 -12.20
C PRO A 24 -21.29 -17.79 -12.68
N GLY A 25 -21.57 -18.89 -11.97
CA GLY A 25 -21.09 -20.23 -12.34
C GLY A 25 -19.68 -20.62 -11.84
N VAL A 26 -18.90 -19.70 -11.28
CA VAL A 26 -17.55 -20.03 -10.75
C VAL A 26 -17.56 -20.81 -9.42
N GLY A 27 -18.73 -21.03 -8.82
CA GLY A 27 -18.87 -21.86 -7.62
C GLY A 27 -18.79 -21.13 -6.27
N LYS A 28 -18.94 -19.79 -6.22
CA LYS A 28 -18.88 -18.98 -4.98
C LYS A 28 -19.74 -19.54 -3.84
N THR A 29 -21.03 -19.77 -4.09
CA THR A 29 -21.96 -20.28 -3.08
C THR A 29 -21.55 -21.66 -2.56
N THR A 30 -21.19 -22.58 -3.47
CA THR A 30 -20.75 -23.93 -3.11
C THR A 30 -19.45 -23.94 -2.30
N VAL A 31 -18.43 -23.20 -2.76
CA VAL A 31 -17.14 -23.07 -2.07
C VAL A 31 -17.31 -22.36 -0.73
N GLY A 32 -18.11 -21.30 -0.68
CA GLY A 32 -18.40 -20.54 0.53
C GLY A 32 -19.08 -21.37 1.61
N HIS A 33 -20.08 -22.18 1.25
CA HIS A 33 -20.68 -23.14 2.18
C HIS A 33 -19.67 -24.16 2.72
N LEU A 34 -18.79 -24.69 1.86
CA LEU A 34 -17.77 -25.67 2.28
C LEU A 34 -16.76 -25.04 3.24
N LEU A 35 -16.25 -23.85 2.93
CA LEU A 35 -15.36 -23.08 3.80
C LEU A 35 -16.00 -22.84 5.16
N ALA A 36 -17.21 -22.28 5.18
CA ALA A 36 -17.92 -21.97 6.40
C ALA A 36 -18.15 -23.21 7.27
N ARG A 37 -18.59 -24.31 6.65
CA ARG A 37 -18.86 -25.56 7.37
C ARG A 37 -17.60 -26.23 7.92
N ARG A 38 -16.47 -26.16 7.20
CA ARG A 38 -15.19 -26.76 7.63
C ARG A 38 -14.52 -25.98 8.76
N HIS A 39 -14.66 -24.66 8.76
CA HIS A 39 -13.97 -23.78 9.72
C HIS A 39 -14.90 -23.22 10.81
N GLY A 40 -16.14 -23.69 10.90
CA GLY A 40 -17.10 -23.26 11.92
C GLY A 40 -17.49 -21.77 11.81
N LEU A 41 -17.52 -21.24 10.60
CA LEU A 41 -17.90 -19.87 10.29
C LEU A 41 -19.34 -19.80 9.76
N ASP A 42 -19.95 -18.62 9.82
CA ASP A 42 -21.22 -18.35 9.14
C ASP A 42 -20.98 -18.03 7.65
N PHE A 43 -21.85 -18.54 6.78
CA PHE A 43 -21.86 -18.21 5.34
C PHE A 43 -23.07 -17.36 4.97
N VAL A 44 -22.83 -16.32 4.18
CA VAL A 44 -23.89 -15.50 3.58
C VAL A 44 -23.60 -15.28 2.09
N ASP A 45 -24.59 -15.57 1.23
CA ASP A 45 -24.61 -15.10 -0.15
C ASP A 45 -25.40 -13.78 -0.19
N VAL A 46 -24.80 -12.72 -0.76
CA VAL A 46 -25.41 -11.38 -0.78
C VAL A 46 -26.68 -11.37 -1.62
N ASP A 47 -26.71 -12.12 -2.73
CA ASP A 47 -27.92 -12.25 -3.55
C ASP A 47 -29.05 -12.85 -2.69
N ASP A 48 -28.79 -13.96 -1.98
CA ASP A 48 -29.79 -14.63 -1.13
C ASP A 48 -30.20 -13.80 0.11
N PHE A 49 -29.30 -12.94 0.63
CA PHE A 49 -29.62 -12.03 1.72
C PHE A 49 -30.57 -10.92 1.26
N LEU A 50 -30.28 -10.31 0.12
CA LEU A 50 -31.13 -9.29 -0.49
C LEU A 50 -32.52 -9.83 -0.81
N GLU A 51 -32.62 -11.02 -1.40
CA GLU A 51 -33.92 -11.60 -1.73
C GLU A 51 -34.79 -11.80 -0.50
N ARG A 52 -34.20 -12.24 0.62
CA ARG A 52 -34.89 -12.38 1.91
C ARG A 52 -35.27 -11.04 2.54
N GLN A 53 -34.43 -10.02 2.38
CA GLN A 53 -34.66 -8.69 2.95
C GLN A 53 -35.77 -7.94 2.20
N GLN A 54 -35.83 -8.08 0.87
CA GLN A 54 -36.78 -7.40 0.00
C GLN A 54 -38.08 -8.18 -0.22
N ASP A 55 -38.14 -9.46 0.19
CA ASP A 55 -39.24 -10.38 -0.13
C ASP A 55 -39.50 -10.46 -1.65
N MET A 56 -38.43 -10.35 -2.44
CA MET A 56 -38.43 -10.29 -3.90
C MET A 56 -37.18 -10.99 -4.44
N THR A 57 -37.31 -11.74 -5.53
CA THR A 57 -36.14 -12.30 -6.23
C THR A 57 -35.32 -11.19 -6.90
N VAL A 58 -34.01 -11.42 -7.12
CA VAL A 58 -33.14 -10.47 -7.84
C VAL A 58 -33.76 -10.09 -9.19
N ALA A 59 -34.34 -11.06 -9.89
CA ALA A 59 -35.00 -10.82 -11.17
C ALA A 59 -36.22 -9.89 -11.07
N GLU A 60 -37.01 -10.00 -10.01
CA GLU A 60 -38.14 -9.12 -9.76
C GLU A 60 -37.67 -7.71 -9.39
N ILE A 61 -36.60 -7.58 -8.61
CA ILE A 61 -35.99 -6.27 -8.29
C ILE A 61 -35.53 -5.59 -9.58
N PHE A 62 -34.80 -6.30 -10.46
CA PHE A 62 -34.39 -5.76 -11.76
C PHE A 62 -35.59 -5.36 -12.63
N ALA A 63 -36.64 -6.18 -12.68
CA ALA A 63 -37.81 -5.91 -13.51
C ALA A 63 -38.66 -4.73 -12.99
N GLN A 64 -38.76 -4.55 -11.67
CA GLN A 64 -39.62 -3.54 -11.05
C GLN A 64 -38.90 -2.23 -10.77
N GLN A 65 -37.63 -2.29 -10.36
CA GLN A 65 -36.87 -1.15 -9.85
C GLN A 65 -35.66 -0.78 -10.73
N GLY A 66 -35.28 -1.67 -11.66
CA GLY A 66 -34.14 -1.46 -12.57
C GLY A 66 -32.79 -1.83 -11.96
N GLU A 67 -31.76 -1.88 -12.82
CA GLU A 67 -30.41 -2.31 -12.41
C GLU A 67 -29.76 -1.35 -11.41
N GLN A 68 -29.92 -0.03 -11.58
CA GLN A 68 -29.29 0.94 -10.68
C GLN A 68 -29.78 0.79 -9.24
N ALA A 69 -31.10 0.68 -9.03
CA ALA A 69 -31.68 0.47 -7.70
C ALA A 69 -31.19 -0.85 -7.08
N PHE A 70 -31.09 -1.92 -7.87
CA PHE A 70 -30.49 -3.17 -7.40
C PHE A 70 -29.04 -2.98 -6.95
N ARG A 71 -28.21 -2.25 -7.71
CA ARG A 71 -26.80 -2.00 -7.35
C ARG A 71 -26.65 -1.18 -6.08
N ASP A 72 -27.55 -0.24 -5.83
CA ASP A 72 -27.55 0.57 -4.62
C ASP A 72 -27.94 -0.29 -3.40
N LEU A 73 -28.97 -1.14 -3.54
CA LEU A 73 -29.36 -2.13 -2.52
C LEU A 73 -28.23 -3.14 -2.27
N GLU A 74 -27.59 -3.65 -3.33
CA GLU A 74 -26.46 -4.60 -3.25
C GLU A 74 -25.26 -3.98 -2.52
N ALA A 75 -24.96 -2.71 -2.76
CA ALA A 75 -23.92 -2.00 -2.03
C ALA A 75 -24.25 -1.85 -0.54
N GLN A 76 -25.50 -1.50 -0.22
CA GLN A 76 -25.96 -1.36 1.17
C GLN A 76 -25.92 -2.70 1.93
N ALA A 77 -26.46 -3.77 1.33
CA ALA A 77 -26.42 -5.11 1.93
C ALA A 77 -25.00 -5.65 2.07
N THR A 78 -24.13 -5.37 1.08
CA THR A 78 -22.71 -5.74 1.19
C THR A 78 -22.09 -5.03 2.38
N ALA A 79 -22.29 -3.71 2.54
CA ALA A 79 -21.77 -2.96 3.68
C ALA A 79 -22.26 -3.51 5.02
N GLU A 80 -23.54 -3.88 5.14
CA GLU A 80 -24.12 -4.48 6.34
C GLU A 80 -23.47 -5.84 6.70
N LEU A 81 -23.28 -6.70 5.70
CA LEU A 81 -22.78 -8.06 5.91
C LEU A 81 -21.28 -8.14 6.19
N LEU A 82 -20.51 -7.14 5.72
CA LEU A 82 -19.07 -7.07 5.92
C LEU A 82 -18.67 -6.98 7.40
N ASP A 83 -19.59 -6.70 8.31
CA ASP A 83 -19.28 -6.60 9.74
C ASP A 83 -19.64 -7.87 10.54
N ASP A 84 -20.51 -8.72 10.01
CA ASP A 84 -21.13 -9.82 10.78
C ASP A 84 -20.75 -11.23 10.30
N ALA A 85 -20.56 -11.45 9.00
CA ALA A 85 -20.41 -12.77 8.41
C ALA A 85 -18.95 -13.24 8.30
N GLY A 86 -18.71 -14.54 8.50
CA GLY A 86 -17.36 -15.14 8.41
C GLY A 86 -16.94 -15.47 6.98
N VAL A 87 -17.88 -15.91 6.13
CA VAL A 87 -17.65 -16.12 4.69
C VAL A 87 -18.78 -15.47 3.91
N ILE A 88 -18.44 -14.61 2.95
CA ILE A 88 -19.40 -13.84 2.16
C ILE A 88 -19.20 -14.16 0.68
N ALA A 89 -20.26 -14.52 -0.03
CA ALA A 89 -20.23 -14.55 -1.50
C ALA A 89 -20.94 -13.32 -2.06
N LEU A 90 -20.23 -12.50 -2.83
CA LEU A 90 -20.83 -11.33 -3.47
C LEU A 90 -21.52 -11.71 -4.79
N GLY A 91 -22.56 -10.97 -5.14
CA GLY A 91 -23.16 -11.01 -6.47
C GLY A 91 -22.12 -10.74 -7.56
N GLY A 92 -22.25 -11.40 -8.71
CA GLY A 92 -21.26 -11.31 -9.80
C GLY A 92 -21.14 -9.91 -10.44
N GLY A 93 -21.94 -8.93 -10.02
CA GLY A 93 -21.86 -7.54 -10.44
C GLY A 93 -21.46 -6.57 -9.33
N ALA A 94 -21.36 -7.02 -8.08
CA ALA A 94 -21.12 -6.15 -6.92
C ALA A 94 -19.88 -5.28 -7.07
N VAL A 95 -18.78 -5.86 -7.57
CA VAL A 95 -17.49 -5.16 -7.75
C VAL A 95 -17.51 -4.08 -8.82
N VAL A 96 -18.57 -3.95 -9.62
CA VAL A 96 -18.73 -2.84 -10.58
C VAL A 96 -19.02 -1.53 -9.83
N ASN A 97 -19.64 -1.61 -8.66
CA ASN A 97 -19.92 -0.44 -7.83
C ASN A 97 -18.62 0.02 -7.10
N PRO A 98 -18.18 1.29 -7.27
CA PRO A 98 -16.99 1.81 -6.60
C PRO A 98 -17.10 1.80 -5.07
N VAL A 99 -18.30 1.98 -4.50
CA VAL A 99 -18.54 1.95 -3.05
C VAL A 99 -18.22 0.57 -2.49
N VAL A 100 -18.68 -0.49 -3.18
CA VAL A 100 -18.35 -1.88 -2.81
C VAL A 100 -16.83 -2.09 -2.88
N ARG A 101 -16.16 -1.65 -3.94
CA ARG A 101 -14.70 -1.80 -4.05
C ARG A 101 -13.96 -1.10 -2.91
N GLY A 102 -14.39 0.10 -2.51
CA GLY A 102 -13.84 0.82 -1.36
C GLY A 102 -14.06 0.09 -0.03
N ALA A 103 -15.24 -0.50 0.17
CA ALA A 103 -15.55 -1.28 1.37
C ALA A 103 -14.77 -2.60 1.48
N LEU A 104 -14.37 -3.16 0.33
CA LEU A 104 -13.53 -4.36 0.25
C LEU A 104 -12.03 -4.09 0.48
N ALA A 105 -11.60 -2.83 0.44
CA ALA A 105 -10.19 -2.47 0.60
C ALA A 105 -9.63 -2.97 1.95
N GLY A 106 -8.50 -3.69 1.89
CA GLY A 106 -7.87 -4.27 3.07
C GLY A 106 -8.58 -5.48 3.67
N ARG A 107 -9.57 -6.06 2.97
CA ARG A 107 -10.23 -7.32 3.37
C ARG A 107 -9.70 -8.48 2.53
N CYS A 108 -9.83 -9.70 3.04
CA CYS A 108 -9.38 -10.89 2.32
C CYS A 108 -10.39 -11.29 1.23
N VAL A 109 -10.17 -10.78 0.02
CA VAL A 109 -11.01 -11.07 -1.15
C VAL A 109 -10.35 -12.14 -2.03
N VAL A 110 -11.13 -13.17 -2.35
CA VAL A 110 -10.71 -14.29 -3.20
C VAL A 110 -11.55 -14.31 -4.47
N TRP A 111 -10.88 -14.13 -5.60
CA TRP A 111 -11.49 -14.22 -6.92
C TRP A 111 -11.44 -15.66 -7.44
N LEU A 112 -12.61 -16.28 -7.50
CA LEU A 112 -12.79 -17.58 -8.13
C LEU A 112 -12.95 -17.41 -9.65
N THR A 113 -12.12 -18.10 -10.43
CA THR A 113 -12.20 -18.13 -11.89
C THR A 113 -12.67 -19.48 -12.43
N ALA A 114 -13.32 -19.44 -13.59
CA ALA A 114 -13.67 -20.62 -14.37
C ALA A 114 -13.66 -20.22 -15.86
N SER A 115 -13.41 -21.17 -16.75
CA SER A 115 -13.67 -20.98 -18.17
C SER A 115 -15.16 -20.79 -18.42
N VAL A 116 -15.48 -20.15 -19.55
CA VAL A 116 -16.87 -19.96 -19.99
C VAL A 116 -17.57 -21.32 -20.14
N ALA A 117 -16.88 -22.32 -20.69
CA ALA A 117 -17.40 -23.67 -20.85
C ALA A 117 -17.84 -24.29 -19.50
N GLN A 118 -16.97 -24.22 -18.49
CA GLN A 118 -17.28 -24.72 -17.15
C GLN A 118 -18.41 -23.91 -16.47
N GLY A 119 -18.43 -22.60 -16.70
CA GLY A 119 -19.50 -21.72 -16.22
C GLY A 119 -20.87 -22.08 -16.81
N VAL A 120 -20.95 -22.31 -18.12
CA VAL A 120 -22.17 -22.74 -18.83
C VAL A 120 -22.66 -24.08 -18.27
N GLU A 121 -21.77 -25.05 -18.12
CA GLU A 121 -22.12 -26.38 -17.59
C GLU A 121 -22.75 -26.27 -16.19
N ARG A 122 -22.12 -25.52 -15.28
CA ARG A 122 -22.60 -25.37 -13.89
C ARG A 122 -23.91 -24.59 -13.81
N ILE A 123 -24.08 -23.55 -14.63
CA ILE A 123 -25.33 -22.77 -14.66
C ILE A 123 -26.47 -23.58 -15.26
N GLY A 124 -26.21 -24.36 -16.32
CA GLY A 124 -27.19 -25.24 -16.95
C GLY A 124 -27.73 -26.35 -16.05
N GLN A 125 -27.01 -26.68 -14.98
CA GLN A 125 -27.42 -27.66 -13.97
C GLN A 125 -28.28 -27.06 -12.83
N THR A 126 -28.44 -25.73 -12.76
CA THR A 126 -29.21 -25.04 -11.70
C THR A 126 -30.50 -24.43 -12.25
N THR A 127 -31.64 -24.78 -11.63
CA THR A 127 -33.01 -24.52 -12.15
C THR A 127 -33.56 -23.09 -11.93
N HIS A 128 -32.82 -22.18 -11.31
CA HIS A 128 -33.33 -20.85 -10.92
C HIS A 128 -32.30 -19.73 -11.14
N ARG A 129 -32.20 -19.14 -12.35
CA ARG A 129 -31.67 -17.77 -12.56
C ARG A 129 -32.32 -17.08 -13.78
N PRO A 130 -33.18 -16.06 -13.60
CA PRO A 130 -33.92 -15.41 -14.70
C PRO A 130 -33.10 -14.47 -15.62
N LEU A 131 -31.88 -14.09 -15.24
CA LEU A 131 -30.96 -13.24 -16.03
C LEU A 131 -30.26 -13.97 -17.19
N MET A 132 -30.49 -15.28 -17.35
CA MET A 132 -29.81 -16.18 -18.29
C MET A 132 -30.81 -16.77 -19.31
N ARG A 133 -31.66 -15.94 -19.93
CA ARG A 133 -32.49 -16.34 -21.08
C ARG A 133 -31.75 -16.02 -22.37
N GLY A 134 -31.29 -17.04 -23.10
CA GLY A 134 -30.57 -16.88 -24.37
C GLY A 134 -29.24 -17.64 -24.40
N ASP A 135 -28.29 -17.14 -25.18
CA ASP A 135 -26.94 -17.71 -25.24
C ASP A 135 -26.12 -17.34 -24.00
N VAL A 136 -26.06 -18.28 -23.06
CA VAL A 136 -25.33 -18.17 -21.80
C VAL A 136 -23.83 -17.97 -22.04
N SER A 137 -23.27 -18.56 -23.10
CA SER A 137 -21.85 -18.47 -23.42
C SER A 137 -21.45 -17.03 -23.74
N SER A 138 -22.12 -16.40 -24.71
CA SER A 138 -21.83 -15.01 -25.10
C SER A 138 -22.11 -14.03 -23.96
N THR A 139 -23.13 -14.29 -23.12
CA THR A 139 -23.39 -13.48 -21.93
C THR A 139 -22.22 -13.54 -20.95
N LEU A 140 -21.71 -14.73 -20.63
CA LEU A 140 -20.56 -14.90 -19.72
C LEU A 140 -19.29 -14.28 -20.29
N GLU A 141 -19.04 -14.41 -21.60
CA GLU A 141 -17.89 -13.78 -22.27
C GLU A 141 -17.93 -12.25 -22.14
N ARG A 142 -19.10 -11.65 -22.41
CA ARG A 142 -19.31 -10.21 -22.25
C ARG A 142 -19.09 -9.77 -20.80
N LEU A 143 -19.71 -10.45 -19.85
CA LEU A 143 -19.55 -10.14 -18.42
C LEU A 143 -18.10 -10.30 -17.95
N ARG A 144 -17.36 -11.28 -18.47
CA ARG A 144 -15.94 -11.44 -18.18
C ARG A 144 -15.16 -10.22 -18.66
N HIS A 145 -15.34 -9.83 -19.92
CA HIS A 145 -14.65 -8.68 -20.48
C HIS A 145 -14.94 -7.38 -19.71
N GLU A 146 -16.20 -7.19 -19.30
CA GLU A 146 -16.64 -6.00 -18.53
C GLU A 146 -16.13 -5.97 -17.08
N ARG A 147 -15.92 -7.13 -16.44
CA ARG A 147 -15.75 -7.21 -14.97
C ARG A 147 -14.41 -7.75 -14.49
N GLU A 148 -13.64 -8.42 -15.36
CA GLU A 148 -12.37 -9.06 -14.99
C GLU A 148 -11.37 -8.07 -14.36
N HIS A 149 -11.28 -6.85 -14.89
CA HIS A 149 -10.46 -5.79 -14.31
C HIS A 149 -10.87 -5.42 -12.88
N PHE A 150 -12.18 -5.35 -12.58
CA PHE A 150 -12.65 -5.04 -11.24
C PHE A 150 -12.39 -6.16 -10.24
N TYR A 151 -12.50 -7.43 -10.65
CA TYR A 151 -12.11 -8.55 -9.78
C TYR A 151 -10.62 -8.50 -9.47
N ALA A 152 -9.77 -8.28 -10.47
CA ALA A 152 -8.34 -8.14 -10.29
C ALA A 152 -7.98 -6.94 -9.38
N GLN A 153 -8.78 -5.87 -9.39
CA GLN A 153 -8.56 -4.70 -8.55
C GLN A 153 -8.78 -4.98 -7.06
N VAL A 154 -9.75 -5.84 -6.71
CA VAL A 154 -10.12 -6.09 -5.30
C VAL A 154 -9.55 -7.38 -4.74
N ALA A 155 -9.21 -8.35 -5.59
CA ALA A 155 -8.83 -9.68 -5.16
C ALA A 155 -7.37 -9.75 -4.69
N ARG A 156 -7.19 -10.29 -3.48
CA ARG A 156 -5.89 -10.68 -2.95
C ARG A 156 -5.42 -12.01 -3.54
N HIS A 157 -6.34 -12.94 -3.69
CA HIS A 157 -6.03 -14.27 -4.23
C HIS A 157 -6.91 -14.57 -5.43
N ARG A 158 -6.33 -15.22 -6.43
CA ARG A 158 -7.05 -15.79 -7.55
C ARG A 158 -6.97 -17.31 -7.48
N VAL A 159 -8.13 -17.97 -7.54
CA VAL A 159 -8.21 -19.43 -7.52
C VAL A 159 -9.00 -19.92 -8.72
N ASP A 160 -8.36 -20.75 -9.54
CA ASP A 160 -9.02 -21.39 -10.66
C ASP A 160 -9.86 -22.59 -10.21
N THR A 161 -11.07 -22.71 -10.74
CA THR A 161 -12.04 -23.74 -10.36
C THR A 161 -12.32 -24.75 -11.47
N ASP A 162 -11.67 -24.64 -12.63
CA ASP A 162 -11.96 -25.51 -13.77
C ASP A 162 -11.53 -26.94 -13.50
N ALA A 163 -12.40 -27.90 -13.86
CA ALA A 163 -12.15 -29.33 -13.69
C ALA A 163 -11.77 -29.76 -12.26
N ARG A 164 -12.07 -28.94 -11.24
CA ARG A 164 -11.72 -29.19 -9.84
C ARG A 164 -12.96 -29.37 -8.96
N PRO A 165 -13.00 -30.37 -8.07
CA PRO A 165 -14.07 -30.51 -7.09
C PRO A 165 -14.12 -29.28 -6.15
N ALA A 166 -15.32 -28.84 -5.80
CA ALA A 166 -15.50 -27.67 -4.93
C ALA A 166 -14.82 -27.83 -3.56
N GLY A 167 -14.68 -29.07 -3.06
CA GLY A 167 -13.93 -29.38 -1.84
C GLY A 167 -12.46 -29.01 -1.95
N GLU A 168 -11.79 -29.36 -3.05
CA GLU A 168 -10.38 -29.04 -3.27
C GLU A 168 -10.16 -27.54 -3.43
N VAL A 169 -11.08 -26.86 -4.14
CA VAL A 169 -11.07 -25.39 -4.25
C VAL A 169 -11.21 -24.74 -2.87
N ALA A 170 -12.15 -25.21 -2.04
CA ALA A 170 -12.32 -24.70 -0.69
C ALA A 170 -11.09 -24.96 0.20
N ASP A 171 -10.42 -26.11 0.08
CA ASP A 171 -9.18 -26.39 0.83
C ASP A 171 -8.05 -25.45 0.39
N GLN A 172 -7.90 -25.20 -0.92
CA GLN A 172 -6.92 -24.22 -1.40
C GLN A 172 -7.23 -22.80 -0.93
N VAL A 173 -8.51 -22.39 -0.94
CA VAL A 173 -8.91 -21.07 -0.45
C VAL A 173 -8.59 -20.95 1.04
N ALA A 174 -8.92 -21.97 1.85
CA ALA A 174 -8.61 -21.99 3.27
C ALA A 174 -7.11 -21.84 3.55
N ALA A 175 -6.27 -22.56 2.82
CA ALA A 175 -4.82 -22.47 2.93
C ALA A 175 -4.30 -21.07 2.57
N LEU A 176 -4.76 -20.50 1.45
CA LEU A 176 -4.31 -19.18 0.97
C LEU A 176 -4.66 -18.04 1.94
N VAL A 177 -5.85 -18.10 2.54
CA VAL A 177 -6.35 -17.07 3.44
C VAL A 177 -6.04 -17.36 4.92
N GLY A 178 -5.32 -18.45 5.19
CA GLY A 178 -4.90 -18.86 6.52
C GLY A 178 -6.03 -19.38 7.41
N LEU A 179 -7.15 -19.86 6.89
CA LEU A 179 -8.20 -20.46 7.74
C LEU A 179 -7.76 -21.78 8.41
N ASP A 180 -6.69 -22.40 7.93
CA ASP A 180 -6.10 -23.62 8.51
C ASP A 180 -5.28 -23.37 9.79
N GLY A 181 -5.18 -22.11 10.24
CA GLY A 181 -4.53 -21.75 11.50
C GLY A 181 -3.04 -21.43 11.39
N GLU A 182 -2.43 -21.52 10.21
CA GLU A 182 -1.11 -20.96 9.98
C GLU A 182 -1.22 -19.44 9.82
N GLU A 183 -0.72 -18.68 10.80
CA GLU A 183 -0.49 -17.25 10.62
C GLU A 183 0.58 -17.04 9.55
N ALA A 184 0.30 -16.13 8.61
CA ALA A 184 1.30 -15.74 7.62
C ALA A 184 2.59 -15.31 8.36
N PRO A 185 3.78 -15.78 7.93
CA PRO A 185 5.02 -15.50 8.64
C PRO A 185 5.21 -14.00 8.78
N MET A 186 5.35 -13.55 10.03
CA MET A 186 5.61 -12.15 10.35
C MET A 186 7.09 -11.85 10.18
N THR A 187 7.39 -10.87 9.34
CA THR A 187 8.73 -10.28 9.30
C THR A 187 8.77 -9.07 10.21
N VAL A 188 9.81 -8.95 11.02
CA VAL A 188 9.99 -7.83 11.96
C VAL A 188 11.34 -7.17 11.72
N ALA A 189 11.33 -5.87 11.45
CA ALA A 189 12.52 -5.05 11.40
C ALA A 189 12.59 -4.12 12.61
N HIS A 190 13.65 -4.25 13.40
CA HIS A 190 13.86 -3.45 14.62
C HIS A 190 14.61 -2.16 14.31
N PHE A 191 14.03 -1.01 14.66
CA PHE A 191 14.69 0.29 14.62
C PHE A 191 15.22 0.61 16.02
N ALA A 192 16.53 0.48 16.21
CA ALA A 192 17.22 0.77 17.46
C ALA A 192 17.57 2.27 17.55
N THR A 193 16.54 3.11 17.61
CA THR A 193 16.61 4.58 17.70
C THR A 193 16.47 5.06 19.15
N ASP A 194 16.44 6.39 19.37
CA ASP A 194 16.22 6.97 20.71
C ASP A 194 14.91 6.47 21.34
N ARG A 195 13.89 6.26 20.51
CA ARG A 195 12.66 5.55 20.85
C ARG A 195 12.52 4.32 19.97
N PRO A 196 13.00 3.15 20.42
CA PRO A 196 12.98 1.94 19.61
C PRO A 196 11.56 1.53 19.24
N TYR A 197 11.40 1.02 18.03
CA TYR A 197 10.13 0.50 17.55
C TYR A 197 10.34 -0.60 16.51
N ASP A 198 9.26 -1.34 16.25
CA ASP A 198 9.23 -2.42 15.27
C ASP A 198 8.45 -1.98 14.03
N ALA A 199 8.95 -2.34 12.85
CA ALA A 199 8.13 -2.47 11.66
C ALA A 199 7.73 -3.94 11.50
N ARG A 200 6.42 -4.21 11.52
CA ARG A 200 5.84 -5.55 11.42
C ARG A 200 5.19 -5.71 10.06
N ILE A 201 5.70 -6.65 9.28
CA ILE A 201 5.38 -6.83 7.87
C ILE A 201 4.72 -8.20 7.72
N ARG A 202 3.43 -8.20 7.40
CA ARG A 202 2.66 -9.40 7.08
C ARG A 202 1.33 -9.04 6.43
N PRO A 203 0.72 -9.96 5.70
CA PRO A 203 -0.71 -9.90 5.41
C PRO A 203 -1.55 -9.76 6.68
N GLY A 204 -2.54 -8.87 6.67
CA GLY A 204 -3.44 -8.62 7.78
C GLY A 204 -2.80 -7.93 8.99
N ALA A 205 -1.64 -7.29 8.85
CA ALA A 205 -0.94 -6.63 9.96
C ALA A 205 -1.79 -5.55 10.66
N LEU A 206 -2.83 -5.00 10.01
CA LEU A 206 -3.75 -4.05 10.65
C LEU A 206 -4.42 -4.63 11.91
N ASP A 207 -4.65 -5.94 11.97
CA ASP A 207 -5.25 -6.59 13.15
C ASP A 207 -4.35 -6.51 14.40
N ASP A 208 -3.03 -6.32 14.21
CA ASP A 208 -2.09 -6.19 15.33
C ASP A 208 -2.35 -4.92 16.14
N LEU A 209 -3.10 -3.95 15.62
CA LEU A 209 -3.55 -2.76 16.36
C LEU A 209 -4.11 -3.13 17.74
N THR A 210 -4.86 -4.23 17.83
CA THR A 210 -5.44 -4.76 19.09
C THR A 210 -4.44 -4.83 20.25
N THR A 211 -3.16 -5.11 19.95
CA THR A 211 -2.10 -5.26 20.94
C THR A 211 -1.27 -3.99 21.18
N HIS A 212 -1.46 -2.95 20.36
CA HIS A 212 -0.64 -1.73 20.34
C HIS A 212 -1.34 -0.46 20.83
N LEU A 213 -2.66 -0.51 21.07
CA LEU A 213 -3.41 0.65 21.58
C LEU A 213 -2.96 1.08 22.99
N GLY A 214 -2.50 0.12 23.81
CA GLY A 214 -2.07 0.36 25.18
C GLY A 214 -3.20 0.92 26.05
N GLY A 215 -2.91 1.90 26.91
CA GLY A 215 -3.89 2.54 27.80
C GLY A 215 -4.61 3.75 27.19
N ALA A 216 -4.63 3.91 25.86
CA ALA A 216 -5.31 5.02 25.21
C ALA A 216 -6.83 4.91 25.41
N THR A 217 -7.47 6.02 25.81
CA THR A 217 -8.94 6.08 25.93
C THR A 217 -9.59 6.68 24.70
N LYS A 218 -8.84 7.50 23.95
CA LYS A 218 -9.23 8.09 22.67
C LYS A 218 -8.15 7.84 21.63
N VAL A 219 -8.57 7.65 20.39
CA VAL A 219 -7.66 7.39 19.27
C VAL A 219 -8.10 8.21 18.07
N ALA A 220 -7.24 9.10 17.59
CA ALA A 220 -7.48 9.80 16.32
C ALA A 220 -6.93 8.96 15.16
N ILE A 221 -7.76 8.70 14.15
CA ILE A 221 -7.42 7.90 12.97
C ILE A 221 -7.42 8.83 11.76
N PHE A 222 -6.24 9.06 11.19
CA PHE A 222 -6.02 9.88 10.01
C PHE A 222 -5.95 9.01 8.76
N PHE A 223 -6.76 9.32 7.74
CA PHE A 223 -6.83 8.51 6.52
C PHE A 223 -7.35 9.33 5.33
N PRO A 224 -6.94 9.05 4.09
CA PRO A 224 -7.58 9.60 2.89
C PRO A 224 -8.90 8.88 2.59
N GLU A 225 -9.83 9.54 1.88
CA GLU A 225 -11.17 9.02 1.54
C GLU A 225 -11.13 7.61 0.95
N VAL A 226 -10.22 7.35 0.00
CA VAL A 226 -10.06 6.04 -0.67
C VAL A 226 -9.74 4.88 0.29
N LEU A 227 -9.27 5.17 1.50
CA LEU A 227 -8.96 4.19 2.56
C LEU A 227 -10.02 4.13 3.66
N GLY A 228 -11.22 4.65 3.41
CA GLY A 228 -12.33 4.62 4.36
C GLY A 228 -12.65 3.22 4.91
N GLY A 229 -12.56 2.17 4.06
CA GLY A 229 -12.74 0.78 4.51
C GLY A 229 -11.69 0.30 5.51
N ALA A 230 -10.41 0.58 5.25
CA ALA A 230 -9.33 0.25 6.17
C ALA A 230 -9.42 1.07 7.48
N ALA A 231 -9.80 2.34 7.38
CA ALA A 231 -9.98 3.19 8.54
C ALA A 231 -11.19 2.75 9.40
N ALA A 232 -12.28 2.32 8.78
CA ALA A 232 -13.43 1.74 9.48
C ALA A 232 -13.02 0.49 10.27
N ARG A 233 -12.30 -0.44 9.64
CA ARG A 233 -11.75 -1.63 10.33
C ARG A 233 -10.86 -1.25 11.52
N ALA A 234 -9.99 -0.26 11.36
CA ALA A 234 -9.18 0.26 12.48
C ALA A 234 -10.06 0.86 13.59
N SER A 235 -11.11 1.59 13.22
CA SER A 235 -12.12 2.14 14.15
C SER A 235 -12.78 1.04 14.99
N ASP A 236 -13.12 -0.09 14.38
CA ASP A 236 -13.75 -1.22 15.06
C ASP A 236 -12.80 -1.92 16.01
N VAL A 237 -11.53 -2.06 15.63
CA VAL A 237 -10.48 -2.55 16.54
C VAL A 237 -10.34 -1.63 17.76
N VAL A 238 -10.35 -0.31 17.55
CA VAL A 238 -10.29 0.68 18.64
C VAL A 238 -11.50 0.57 19.58
N ARG A 239 -12.73 0.48 19.04
CA ARG A 239 -13.95 0.30 19.83
C ARG A 239 -13.94 -1.00 20.61
N ALA A 240 -13.52 -2.09 19.98
CA ALA A 240 -13.45 -3.41 20.62
C ALA A 240 -12.47 -3.43 21.80
N ALA A 241 -11.41 -2.60 21.76
CA ALA A 241 -10.48 -2.40 22.86
C ALA A 241 -11.00 -1.45 23.97
N GLY A 242 -12.21 -0.89 23.82
CA GLY A 242 -12.82 0.01 24.79
C GLY A 242 -12.37 1.47 24.70
N ALA A 243 -11.74 1.86 23.58
CA ALA A 243 -11.34 3.23 23.31
C ALA A 243 -12.30 3.92 22.31
N GLU A 244 -12.34 5.25 22.33
CA GLU A 244 -13.18 6.06 21.44
C GLU A 244 -12.40 6.50 20.18
N PRO A 245 -12.77 6.02 18.98
CA PRO A 245 -12.14 6.47 17.75
C PRO A 245 -12.69 7.83 17.28
N THR A 246 -11.80 8.73 16.89
CA THR A 246 -12.11 9.96 16.14
C THR A 246 -11.58 9.82 14.72
N MET A 247 -12.49 9.73 13.74
CA MET A 247 -12.15 9.58 12.33
C MET A 247 -11.83 10.95 11.72
N ILE A 248 -10.63 11.11 11.16
CA ILE A 248 -10.15 12.35 10.54
C ILE A 248 -9.75 12.06 9.10
N GLU A 249 -10.66 12.36 8.18
CA GLU A 249 -10.40 12.25 6.75
C GLU A 249 -9.44 13.36 6.28
N LEU A 250 -8.49 13.00 5.43
CA LEU A 250 -7.47 13.89 4.88
C LEU A 250 -7.58 14.00 3.36
N PRO A 251 -7.18 15.14 2.77
CA PRO A 251 -7.01 15.24 1.32
C PRO A 251 -6.02 14.21 0.78
N GLU A 252 -6.15 13.85 -0.50
CA GLU A 252 -5.23 12.91 -1.12
C GLU A 252 -3.85 13.52 -1.44
N GLY A 253 -2.82 12.69 -1.30
CA GLY A 253 -1.44 13.04 -1.69
C GLY A 253 -0.90 14.26 -0.92
N GLU A 254 -0.12 15.08 -1.61
CA GLU A 254 0.59 16.22 -1.01
C GLU A 254 -0.35 17.33 -0.49
N GLN A 255 -1.62 17.34 -0.92
CA GLN A 255 -2.60 18.31 -0.42
C GLN A 255 -2.89 18.11 1.07
N ALA A 256 -2.65 16.90 1.60
CA ALA A 256 -2.74 16.62 3.04
C ALA A 256 -1.75 17.46 3.85
N LYS A 257 -0.58 17.79 3.27
CA LYS A 257 0.55 18.35 4.02
C LYS A 257 0.54 19.87 4.12
N THR A 258 -0.60 20.52 3.89
CA THR A 258 -0.65 21.98 3.95
C THR A 258 -0.78 22.49 5.40
N PRO A 259 -0.33 23.72 5.70
CA PRO A 259 -0.50 24.31 7.04
C PRO A 259 -1.97 24.45 7.45
N VAL A 260 -2.87 24.60 6.47
CA VAL A 260 -4.32 24.68 6.70
C VAL A 260 -4.84 23.34 7.21
N VAL A 261 -4.50 22.24 6.55
CA VAL A 261 -4.90 20.89 6.97
C VAL A 261 -4.27 20.55 8.32
N LEU A 262 -3.00 20.91 8.55
CA LEU A 262 -2.34 20.73 9.84
C LEU A 262 -3.09 21.44 10.99
N ALA A 263 -3.53 22.68 10.77
CA ALA A 263 -4.30 23.42 11.76
C ALA A 263 -5.69 22.80 12.02
N ASP A 264 -6.39 22.34 10.97
CA ASP A 264 -7.65 21.61 11.11
C ASP A 264 -7.49 20.32 11.93
N CYS A 265 -6.41 19.57 11.67
CA CYS A 265 -6.09 18.36 12.42
C CYS A 265 -5.97 18.64 13.92
N TRP A 266 -5.23 19.68 14.31
CA TRP A 266 -5.12 20.07 15.73
C TRP A 266 -6.46 20.53 16.31
N GLY A 267 -7.29 21.23 15.53
CA GLY A 267 -8.66 21.60 15.93
C GLY A 267 -9.50 20.37 16.27
N ARG A 268 -9.50 19.37 15.38
CA ARG A 268 -10.21 18.10 15.61
C ARG A 268 -9.70 17.32 16.81
N LEU A 269 -8.39 17.34 17.08
CA LEU A 269 -7.84 16.73 18.30
C LEU A 269 -8.31 17.46 19.56
N ALA A 270 -8.43 18.79 19.49
CA ALA A 270 -8.94 19.61 20.60
C ALA A 270 -10.42 19.34 20.87
N ASP A 271 -11.25 19.29 19.82
CA ASP A 271 -12.69 19.05 19.92
C ASP A 271 -12.99 17.64 20.46
N ALA A 272 -12.23 16.64 20.03
CA ALA A 272 -12.28 15.28 20.58
C ALA A 272 -11.70 15.19 22.01
N GLY A 273 -10.99 16.23 22.47
CA GLY A 273 -10.37 16.28 23.78
C GLY A 273 -9.29 15.22 23.98
N LEU A 274 -8.41 15.01 23.00
CA LEU A 274 -7.26 14.12 23.11
C LEU A 274 -6.26 14.64 24.14
N THR A 275 -5.76 13.74 24.98
CA THR A 275 -4.81 14.00 26.06
C THR A 275 -3.43 13.40 25.76
N ARG A 276 -2.48 13.54 26.69
CA ARG A 276 -1.11 13.02 26.52
C ARG A 276 -1.01 11.48 26.52
N THR A 277 -2.02 10.80 27.04
CA THR A 277 -2.06 9.32 27.12
C THR A 277 -2.78 8.68 25.94
N ASP A 278 -3.43 9.49 25.12
CA ASP A 278 -4.17 9.06 23.92
C ASP A 278 -3.23 8.84 22.73
N LEU A 279 -3.80 8.43 21.60
CA LEU A 279 -3.06 7.87 20.47
C LEU A 279 -3.48 8.48 19.14
N VAL A 280 -2.52 8.60 18.23
CA VAL A 280 -2.76 8.88 16.80
C VAL A 280 -2.45 7.64 15.96
N ILE A 281 -3.28 7.33 14.96
CA ILE A 281 -3.01 6.31 13.95
C ILE A 281 -3.05 7.00 12.58
N GLY A 282 -1.99 6.86 11.78
CA GLY A 282 -1.95 7.33 10.39
C GLY A 282 -2.04 6.17 9.42
N ILE A 283 -3.12 6.08 8.64
CA ILE A 283 -3.38 5.03 7.65
C ILE A 283 -3.32 5.64 6.25
N GLY A 284 -2.25 5.40 5.50
CA GLY A 284 -2.14 5.93 4.15
C GLY A 284 -0.75 5.89 3.53
N GLY A 285 -0.56 6.67 2.46
CA GLY A 285 0.74 6.86 1.83
C GLY A 285 1.69 7.74 2.65
N GLY A 286 2.82 8.11 2.03
CA GLY A 286 3.84 8.95 2.68
C GLY A 286 3.29 10.28 3.19
N ALA A 287 2.43 10.95 2.41
CA ALA A 287 1.88 12.24 2.84
C ALA A 287 0.97 12.16 4.06
N THR A 288 0.13 11.12 4.14
CA THR A 288 -0.75 10.86 5.29
C THR A 288 0.08 10.53 6.54
N THR A 289 1.08 9.65 6.40
CA THR A 289 1.92 9.21 7.53
C THR A 289 2.85 10.32 8.02
N ASP A 290 3.42 11.13 7.12
CA ASP A 290 4.18 12.33 7.46
C ASP A 290 3.37 13.32 8.28
N LEU A 291 2.15 13.65 7.82
CA LEU A 291 1.28 14.59 8.50
C LEU A 291 0.82 14.05 9.85
N ALA A 292 0.35 12.80 9.91
CA ALA A 292 -0.12 12.17 11.15
C ALA A 292 1.00 12.11 12.20
N GLY A 293 2.21 11.73 11.78
CA GLY A 293 3.39 11.75 12.65
C GLY A 293 3.73 13.16 13.14
N PHE A 294 3.61 14.19 12.29
CA PHE A 294 3.91 15.57 12.68
C PHE A 294 2.86 16.17 13.60
N VAL A 295 1.58 15.87 13.36
CA VAL A 295 0.47 16.19 14.27
C VAL A 295 0.73 15.54 15.63
N ALA A 296 1.09 14.26 15.68
CA ALA A 296 1.41 13.57 16.93
C ALA A 296 2.64 14.16 17.64
N ALA A 297 3.68 14.56 16.91
CA ALA A 297 4.89 15.16 17.45
C ALA A 297 4.63 16.53 18.12
N THR A 298 3.66 17.28 17.61
CA THR A 298 3.40 18.66 18.01
C THR A 298 2.21 18.79 18.96
N TRP A 299 1.24 17.87 18.89
CA TRP A 299 0.10 17.86 19.81
C TRP A 299 0.54 17.63 21.24
N LEU A 300 0.21 18.57 22.14
CA LEU A 300 0.60 18.56 23.56
C LEU A 300 2.10 18.35 23.81
N ARG A 301 2.95 18.73 22.84
CA ARG A 301 4.41 18.53 22.79
C ARG A 301 4.85 17.07 22.60
N GLY A 302 3.98 16.25 22.01
CA GLY A 302 4.30 14.89 21.65
C GLY A 302 3.39 13.87 22.32
N ILE A 303 2.69 13.08 21.51
CA ILE A 303 1.95 11.89 21.94
C ILE A 303 2.37 10.66 21.13
N ARG A 304 1.99 9.47 21.60
CA ARG A 304 2.26 8.23 20.88
C ARG A 304 1.51 8.21 19.55
N TRP A 305 2.08 7.55 18.56
CA TRP A 305 1.39 7.29 17.30
C TRP A 305 1.76 5.94 16.69
N ILE A 306 0.92 5.46 15.78
CA ILE A 306 1.12 4.24 14.99
C ILE A 306 1.10 4.62 13.50
N SER A 307 2.06 4.10 12.74
CA SER A 307 2.11 4.23 11.29
C SER A 307 1.55 2.98 10.62
N VAL A 308 0.60 3.15 9.70
CA VAL A 308 0.03 2.07 8.87
C VAL A 308 0.19 2.48 7.40
N PRO A 309 1.38 2.27 6.81
CA PRO A 309 1.65 2.64 5.43
C PRO A 309 0.88 1.74 4.44
N THR A 310 0.32 2.34 3.39
CA THR A 310 -0.55 1.63 2.41
C THR A 310 -0.07 1.78 0.96
N THR A 311 1.15 2.27 0.75
CA THR A 311 1.81 2.26 -0.55
C THR A 311 3.17 1.61 -0.41
N VAL A 312 3.70 1.02 -1.50
CA VAL A 312 5.05 0.45 -1.49
C VAL A 312 6.08 1.49 -1.04
N LEU A 313 5.98 2.72 -1.55
CA LEU A 313 6.85 3.83 -1.16
C LEU A 313 6.76 4.14 0.34
N ALA A 314 5.56 4.14 0.93
CA ALA A 314 5.38 4.40 2.34
C ALA A 314 5.91 3.25 3.21
N MET A 315 5.70 2.00 2.81
CA MET A 315 6.21 0.83 3.54
C MET A 315 7.74 0.85 3.58
N VAL A 316 8.38 1.03 2.43
CA VAL A 316 9.84 0.90 2.33
C VAL A 316 10.61 2.17 2.69
N ASP A 317 9.93 3.31 2.73
CA ASP A 317 10.57 4.60 2.97
C ASP A 317 9.69 5.56 3.81
N ALA A 318 8.74 6.28 3.23
CA ALA A 318 8.14 7.46 3.89
C ALA A 318 7.43 7.17 5.23
N GLY A 319 6.82 6.00 5.40
CA GLY A 319 6.11 5.61 6.62
C GLY A 319 6.99 5.09 7.76
N ILE A 320 8.32 5.05 7.56
CA ILE A 320 9.32 4.52 8.51
C ILE A 320 10.51 5.49 8.70
N GLY A 321 11.15 5.41 9.86
CA GLY A 321 12.39 6.13 10.19
C GLY A 321 12.18 7.48 10.89
N GLY A 322 10.95 7.78 11.31
CA GLY A 322 10.63 8.88 12.23
C GLY A 322 10.76 10.30 11.67
N LYS A 323 11.08 10.50 10.38
CA LYS A 323 10.94 11.82 9.76
C LYS A 323 9.46 12.06 9.52
N THR A 324 8.95 13.18 10.00
CA THR A 324 7.54 13.59 9.86
C THR A 324 7.50 15.07 9.52
N GLY A 325 6.47 15.53 8.81
CA GLY A 325 6.42 16.93 8.45
C GLY A 325 5.22 17.37 7.64
N ALA A 326 5.26 18.65 7.30
CA ALA A 326 4.29 19.32 6.46
C ALA A 326 5.03 20.22 5.46
N ASP A 327 4.31 20.62 4.42
CA ASP A 327 4.83 21.44 3.34
C ASP A 327 4.49 22.91 3.56
N LEU A 328 5.34 23.78 3.03
CA LEU A 328 5.09 25.20 2.92
C LEU A 328 4.98 25.59 1.45
N PRO A 329 4.32 26.73 1.11
CA PRO A 329 4.36 27.27 -0.25
C PRO A 329 5.79 27.46 -0.80
N GLN A 330 6.77 27.65 0.09
CA GLN A 330 8.18 27.82 -0.24
C GLN A 330 8.91 26.50 -0.53
N GLY A 331 8.36 25.34 -0.15
CA GLY A 331 8.99 24.04 -0.39
C GLY A 331 8.42 22.92 0.48
N LYS A 332 8.62 21.69 0.00
CA LYS A 332 8.20 20.48 0.70
C LYS A 332 9.09 20.16 1.89
N ASN A 333 8.52 19.54 2.92
CA ASN A 333 9.25 19.01 4.09
C ASN A 333 10.16 20.02 4.82
N LEU A 334 9.92 21.33 4.64
CA LEU A 334 10.71 22.37 5.31
C LEU A 334 10.40 22.47 6.80
N ILE A 335 9.18 22.07 7.21
CA ILE A 335 8.75 21.99 8.59
C ILE A 335 8.52 20.53 8.96
N GLY A 336 9.05 20.11 10.09
CA GLY A 336 8.97 18.72 10.49
C GLY A 336 9.61 18.43 11.84
N ALA A 337 9.54 17.17 12.23
CA ALA A 337 10.14 16.64 13.45
C ALA A 337 10.68 15.23 13.21
N PHE A 338 11.76 14.90 13.90
CA PHE A 338 12.13 13.51 14.15
C PHE A 338 11.26 13.01 15.31
N TRP A 339 10.24 12.21 14.99
CA TRP A 339 9.28 11.65 15.94
C TRP A 339 8.96 10.19 15.57
N GLU A 340 9.60 9.26 16.27
CA GLU A 340 9.45 7.83 15.98
C GLU A 340 8.04 7.33 16.31
N PRO A 341 7.44 6.45 15.48
CA PRO A 341 6.20 5.76 15.82
C PRO A 341 6.44 4.76 16.96
N SER A 342 5.36 4.36 17.64
CA SER A 342 5.41 3.29 18.63
C SER A 342 5.45 1.89 18.00
N VAL A 343 4.88 1.75 16.80
CA VAL A 343 4.99 0.59 15.92
C VAL A 343 4.63 1.01 14.50
N VAL A 344 5.17 0.31 13.50
CA VAL A 344 4.74 0.40 12.10
C VAL A 344 4.10 -0.93 11.70
N LEU A 345 2.88 -0.88 11.17
CA LEU A 345 2.13 -2.06 10.73
C LEU A 345 2.04 -2.04 9.20
N GLU A 346 2.92 -2.78 8.55
CA GLU A 346 2.97 -2.92 7.10
C GLU A 346 2.09 -4.09 6.67
N ASP A 347 0.80 -3.79 6.54
CA ASP A 347 -0.19 -4.75 6.07
C ASP A 347 -0.16 -4.83 4.54
N THR A 348 0.43 -5.90 4.00
CA THR A 348 0.55 -6.06 2.54
C THR A 348 -0.81 -6.25 1.86
N ASP A 349 -1.90 -6.56 2.60
CA ASP A 349 -3.27 -6.54 2.05
C ASP A 349 -3.70 -5.15 1.61
N LEU A 350 -3.19 -4.11 2.25
CA LEU A 350 -3.53 -2.73 1.93
C LEU A 350 -2.89 -2.25 0.61
N LEU A 351 -2.04 -3.06 -0.01
CA LEU A 351 -1.52 -2.81 -1.37
C LEU A 351 -2.46 -3.30 -2.48
N VAL A 352 -3.45 -4.16 -2.16
CA VAL A 352 -4.42 -4.64 -3.15
C VAL A 352 -5.23 -3.46 -3.69
N GLY A 353 -5.26 -3.32 -5.01
CA GLY A 353 -5.89 -2.18 -5.69
C GLY A 353 -4.99 -0.95 -5.86
N LEU A 354 -3.76 -0.96 -5.33
CA LEU A 354 -2.81 0.14 -5.56
C LEU A 354 -2.47 0.25 -7.06
N PRO A 355 -2.52 1.45 -7.67
CA PRO A 355 -2.21 1.60 -9.08
C PRO A 355 -0.79 1.11 -9.41
N ALA A 356 -0.63 0.38 -10.53
CA ALA A 356 0.67 -0.18 -10.93
C ALA A 356 1.79 0.88 -11.01
N ARG A 357 1.45 2.12 -11.37
CA ARG A 357 2.40 3.24 -11.38
C ARG A 357 2.92 3.60 -9.98
N GLN A 358 2.07 3.51 -8.95
CA GLN A 358 2.46 3.73 -7.55
C GLN A 358 3.33 2.59 -7.03
N VAL A 359 3.05 1.34 -7.43
CA VAL A 359 3.93 0.19 -7.14
C VAL A 359 5.32 0.43 -7.75
N ARG A 360 5.39 0.78 -9.05
CA ARG A 360 6.66 1.11 -9.71
C ARG A 360 7.39 2.27 -9.03
N SER A 361 6.69 3.32 -8.66
CA SER A 361 7.28 4.44 -7.93
C SER A 361 7.91 3.99 -6.60
N GLY A 362 7.26 3.09 -5.84
CA GLY A 362 7.84 2.54 -4.62
C GLY A 362 9.05 1.63 -4.86
N LEU A 363 9.05 0.88 -5.98
CA LEU A 363 10.19 0.04 -6.36
C LEU A 363 11.48 0.84 -6.62
N ALA A 364 11.40 2.12 -6.94
CA ALA A 364 12.59 2.97 -7.06
C ALA A 364 13.40 3.01 -5.75
N GLU A 365 12.73 3.12 -4.60
CA GLU A 365 13.37 3.10 -3.28
C GLU A 365 13.89 1.72 -2.90
N VAL A 366 13.17 0.66 -3.28
CA VAL A 366 13.66 -0.72 -3.13
C VAL A 366 14.96 -0.92 -3.92
N ILE A 367 15.00 -0.46 -5.18
CA ILE A 367 16.19 -0.54 -6.03
C ILE A 367 17.32 0.32 -5.49
N LYS A 368 17.02 1.51 -4.95
CA LYS A 368 17.99 2.37 -4.25
C LYS A 368 18.64 1.61 -3.10
N HIS A 369 17.85 1.00 -2.21
CA HIS A 369 18.37 0.16 -1.12
C HIS A 369 19.22 -1.00 -1.64
N GLY A 370 18.82 -1.58 -2.77
CA GLY A 370 19.61 -2.61 -3.44
C GLY A 370 20.99 -2.11 -3.86
N PHE A 371 21.10 -0.94 -4.50
CA PHE A 371 22.37 -0.36 -4.95
C PHE A 371 23.27 0.08 -3.78
N ILE A 372 22.71 0.65 -2.73
CA ILE A 372 23.52 1.16 -1.61
C ILE A 372 23.90 0.08 -0.60
N ALA A 373 23.15 -1.02 -0.47
CA ALA A 373 23.38 -1.94 0.65
C ALA A 373 22.85 -3.40 0.55
N ASP A 374 22.09 -3.79 -0.48
CA ASP A 374 21.57 -5.17 -0.61
C ASP A 374 21.51 -5.66 -2.07
N GLU A 375 22.61 -6.23 -2.56
CA GLU A 375 22.67 -6.73 -3.93
C GLU A 375 21.59 -7.77 -4.26
N ARG A 376 21.17 -8.58 -3.28
CA ARG A 376 20.14 -9.61 -3.48
C ARG A 376 18.79 -8.99 -3.86
N THR A 377 18.49 -7.79 -3.36
CA THR A 377 17.31 -7.03 -3.78
C THR A 377 17.34 -6.76 -5.29
N LEU A 378 18.50 -6.39 -5.86
CA LEU A 378 18.62 -6.15 -7.31
C LEU A 378 18.40 -7.44 -8.13
N GLU A 379 18.94 -8.58 -7.65
CA GLU A 379 18.74 -9.89 -8.28
C GLU A 379 17.27 -10.31 -8.27
N LEU A 380 16.57 -10.09 -7.16
CA LEU A 380 15.15 -10.41 -7.03
C LEU A 380 14.29 -9.56 -7.96
N VAL A 381 14.60 -8.27 -8.09
CA VAL A 381 13.90 -7.38 -9.04
C VAL A 381 14.12 -7.85 -10.48
N SER A 382 15.37 -8.07 -10.90
CA SER A 382 15.67 -8.42 -12.29
C SER A 382 15.33 -9.87 -12.66
N GLY A 383 15.32 -10.79 -11.69
CA GLY A 383 15.06 -12.20 -11.93
C GLY A 383 13.60 -12.50 -12.29
N ASP A 384 12.65 -11.70 -11.81
CA ASP A 384 11.23 -11.77 -12.20
C ASP A 384 10.55 -10.41 -11.97
N PRO A 385 10.64 -9.48 -12.94
CA PRO A 385 10.07 -8.14 -12.80
C PRO A 385 8.54 -8.11 -12.72
N ALA A 386 7.86 -9.16 -13.19
CA ALA A 386 6.41 -9.27 -13.10
C ALA A 386 6.00 -9.58 -11.65
N GLN A 387 6.63 -10.58 -11.03
CA GLN A 387 6.42 -10.88 -9.61
C GLN A 387 6.91 -9.73 -8.72
N ALA A 388 7.98 -9.01 -9.09
CA ALA A 388 8.40 -7.82 -8.33
C ALA A 388 7.37 -6.68 -8.33
N GLN A 389 6.42 -6.65 -9.27
CA GLN A 389 5.36 -5.64 -9.37
C GLN A 389 3.97 -6.15 -8.94
N ASP A 390 3.83 -7.45 -8.68
CA ASP A 390 2.58 -8.05 -8.23
C ASP A 390 2.44 -7.88 -6.72
N VAL A 391 1.46 -7.06 -6.30
CA VAL A 391 1.17 -6.74 -4.90
C VAL A 391 0.73 -7.93 -4.05
N THR A 392 0.34 -9.03 -4.69
CA THR A 392 -0.09 -10.27 -4.03
C THR A 392 1.04 -11.30 -3.94
N SER A 393 2.19 -11.03 -4.58
CA SER A 393 3.29 -11.99 -4.66
C SER A 393 4.14 -12.03 -3.38
N GLY A 394 4.67 -13.23 -3.09
CA GLY A 394 5.71 -13.38 -2.08
C GLY A 394 7.02 -12.65 -2.45
N ARG A 395 7.26 -12.37 -3.75
CA ARG A 395 8.45 -11.65 -4.21
C ARG A 395 8.41 -10.18 -3.81
N LEU A 396 7.30 -9.48 -4.04
CA LEU A 396 7.18 -8.09 -3.58
C LEU A 396 7.23 -8.01 -2.05
N ALA A 397 6.60 -8.94 -1.32
CA ALA A 397 6.67 -8.98 0.14
C ALA A 397 8.12 -9.11 0.65
N GLU A 398 8.92 -10.00 0.05
CA GLU A 398 10.35 -10.14 0.38
C GLU A 398 11.15 -8.87 0.03
N LEU A 399 10.85 -8.24 -1.11
CA LEU A 399 11.50 -6.98 -1.50
C LEU A 399 11.20 -5.84 -0.51
N ILE A 400 9.95 -5.72 -0.06
CA ILE A 400 9.56 -4.77 1.00
C ILE A 400 10.34 -5.06 2.27
N ALA A 401 10.30 -6.31 2.74
CA ALA A 401 11.02 -6.74 3.94
C ALA A 401 12.51 -6.39 3.92
N ARG A 402 13.21 -6.70 2.83
CA ARG A 402 14.64 -6.37 2.66
C ARG A 402 14.89 -4.88 2.70
N SER A 403 14.07 -4.13 1.99
CA SER A 403 14.14 -2.68 1.91
C SER A 403 13.97 -2.02 3.29
N VAL A 404 13.00 -2.49 4.08
CA VAL A 404 12.76 -2.03 5.46
C VAL A 404 13.95 -2.39 6.36
N HIS A 405 14.55 -3.57 6.23
CA HIS A 405 15.75 -3.94 7.00
C HIS A 405 16.97 -3.06 6.67
N VAL A 406 17.18 -2.73 5.39
CA VAL A 406 18.23 -1.78 4.98
C VAL A 406 17.99 -0.44 5.68
N LYS A 407 16.76 0.09 5.60
CA LYS A 407 16.44 1.37 6.22
C LYS A 407 16.51 1.32 7.75
N ALA A 408 16.09 0.22 8.38
CA ALA A 408 16.20 0.03 9.82
C ALA A 408 17.65 0.08 10.30
N ARG A 409 18.56 -0.62 9.62
CA ARG A 409 20.00 -0.56 9.92
C ARG A 409 20.55 0.86 9.81
N VAL A 410 20.26 1.54 8.70
CA VAL A 410 20.79 2.89 8.42
C VAL A 410 20.23 3.94 9.38
N VAL A 411 18.94 3.89 9.70
CA VAL A 411 18.31 4.83 10.64
C VAL A 411 18.76 4.57 12.08
N SER A 412 18.94 3.31 12.46
CA SER A 412 19.45 2.97 13.80
C SER A 412 20.88 3.46 14.02
N SER A 413 21.70 3.51 12.96
CA SER A 413 23.07 4.02 13.07
C SER A 413 23.16 5.56 13.03
N ASP A 414 22.23 6.26 12.38
CA ASP A 414 22.26 7.72 12.25
C ASP A 414 20.85 8.34 12.13
N LEU A 415 20.09 8.33 13.23
CA LEU A 415 18.71 8.83 13.22
C LEU A 415 18.59 10.27 12.70
N ARG A 416 19.53 11.16 13.07
CA ARG A 416 19.44 12.60 12.82
C ARG A 416 20.20 13.07 11.58
N GLU A 417 20.72 12.16 10.76
CA GLU A 417 21.44 12.49 9.51
C GLU A 417 22.65 13.41 9.75
N SER A 418 23.51 13.01 10.69
CA SER A 418 24.57 13.87 11.24
C SER A 418 25.99 13.42 10.93
N THR A 419 26.20 12.22 10.37
CA THR A 419 27.51 11.56 10.38
C THR A 419 28.21 11.44 9.02
N SER A 420 27.62 11.92 7.92
CA SER A 420 28.09 11.59 6.56
C SER A 420 29.33 12.38 6.10
N VAL A 421 30.49 11.71 6.04
CA VAL A 421 31.76 12.27 5.56
C VAL A 421 32.56 11.25 4.75
N GLY A 422 32.92 11.60 3.52
CA GLY A 422 33.74 10.73 2.66
C GLY A 422 33.04 9.40 2.35
N ASP A 423 33.72 8.29 2.63
CA ASP A 423 33.19 6.93 2.46
C ASP A 423 32.44 6.42 3.71
N ASP A 424 32.41 7.18 4.82
CA ASP A 424 31.55 6.91 5.98
C ASP A 424 30.23 7.68 5.81
N VAL A 425 29.27 7.04 5.14
CA VAL A 425 27.97 7.64 4.83
C VAL A 425 26.91 7.11 5.79
N GLY A 426 26.46 7.96 6.70
CA GLY A 426 25.38 7.68 7.66
C GLY A 426 24.01 7.59 6.99
N ARG A 427 23.01 8.29 7.53
CA ARG A 427 21.65 8.27 6.97
C ARG A 427 21.54 8.99 5.62
N GLU A 428 22.51 9.84 5.27
CA GLU A 428 22.54 10.52 3.97
C GLU A 428 22.60 9.53 2.81
N GLN A 429 23.07 8.28 3.00
CA GLN A 429 23.09 7.28 1.92
C GLN A 429 21.68 6.98 1.36
N LEU A 430 20.63 7.17 2.17
CA LEU A 430 19.25 7.04 1.72
C LEU A 430 18.85 8.14 0.73
N ASN A 431 19.64 9.20 0.58
CA ASN A 431 19.47 10.23 -0.43
C ASN A 431 20.13 9.86 -1.78
N TYR A 432 20.59 8.63 -1.99
CA TYR A 432 21.10 8.20 -3.31
C TYR A 432 20.06 8.46 -4.41
N GLY A 433 20.45 9.21 -5.43
CA GLY A 433 19.59 9.72 -6.49
C GLY A 433 18.70 10.94 -6.15
N HIS A 434 18.56 11.33 -4.89
CA HIS A 434 17.59 12.37 -4.49
C HIS A 434 18.01 13.79 -4.90
N THR A 435 19.31 14.10 -5.01
CA THR A 435 19.75 15.46 -5.34
C THR A 435 19.22 15.94 -6.69
N LEU A 436 19.35 15.13 -7.76
CA LEU A 436 18.72 15.43 -9.04
C LEU A 436 17.22 15.11 -9.01
N GLY A 437 16.81 14.04 -8.33
CA GLY A 437 15.40 13.64 -8.23
C GLY A 437 14.50 14.78 -7.74
N HIS A 438 14.84 15.39 -6.60
CA HIS A 438 14.12 16.54 -6.05
C HIS A 438 14.13 17.75 -6.98
N ALA A 439 15.24 17.99 -7.70
CA ALA A 439 15.29 19.07 -8.68
C ALA A 439 14.32 18.83 -9.85
N ILE A 440 14.20 17.59 -10.33
CA ILE A 440 13.21 17.20 -11.35
C ILE A 440 11.78 17.35 -10.80
N GLU A 441 11.51 16.86 -9.59
CA GLU A 441 10.19 17.00 -8.96
C GLU A 441 9.76 18.46 -8.84
N ALA A 442 10.65 19.33 -8.34
CA ALA A 442 10.37 20.75 -8.21
C ALA A 442 10.16 21.42 -9.57
N ALA A 443 10.96 21.05 -10.58
CA ALA A 443 10.87 21.60 -11.93
C ALA A 443 9.59 21.17 -12.67
N GLU A 444 9.07 19.97 -12.39
CA GLU A 444 7.82 19.45 -12.97
C GLU A 444 6.60 19.73 -12.08
N HIS A 445 6.72 20.67 -11.13
CA HIS A 445 5.64 21.07 -10.23
C HIS A 445 4.98 19.88 -9.51
N PHE A 446 5.79 18.87 -9.15
CA PHE A 446 5.38 17.66 -8.43
C PHE A 446 4.32 16.82 -9.15
N THR A 447 4.19 16.96 -10.48
CA THR A 447 3.25 16.15 -11.30
C THR A 447 3.81 14.77 -11.62
N ARG A 448 5.14 14.61 -11.60
CA ARG A 448 5.83 13.32 -11.73
C ARG A 448 5.96 12.64 -10.36
N PRO A 449 5.67 11.32 -10.25
CA PRO A 449 5.88 10.56 -9.03
C PRO A 449 7.32 10.62 -8.57
N HIS A 450 7.49 10.74 -7.25
CA HIS A 450 8.77 10.80 -6.58
C HIS A 450 9.75 9.70 -7.05
N GLY A 451 9.31 8.44 -7.10
CA GLY A 451 10.16 7.32 -7.49
C GLY A 451 10.65 7.37 -8.93
N GLU A 452 9.87 7.94 -9.86
CA GLU A 452 10.32 8.16 -11.23
C GLU A 452 11.43 9.20 -11.29
N CYS A 453 11.37 10.22 -10.44
CA CYS A 453 12.43 11.23 -10.31
C CYS A 453 13.68 10.66 -9.63
N VAL A 454 13.52 9.88 -8.56
CA VAL A 454 14.63 9.21 -7.87
C VAL A 454 15.33 8.20 -8.80
N ALA A 455 14.58 7.46 -9.63
CA ALA A 455 15.15 6.58 -10.65
C ALA A 455 16.10 7.32 -11.61
N LEU A 456 15.66 8.46 -12.15
CA LEU A 456 16.48 9.32 -13.02
C LEU A 456 17.69 9.87 -12.28
N GLY A 457 17.50 10.27 -11.02
CA GLY A 457 18.56 10.74 -10.17
C GLY A 457 19.61 9.68 -9.85
N MET A 458 19.22 8.41 -9.67
CA MET A 458 20.17 7.30 -9.48
C MET A 458 21.01 7.05 -10.74
N VAL A 459 20.39 7.11 -11.93
CA VAL A 459 21.13 7.01 -13.20
C VAL A 459 22.14 8.17 -13.32
N PHE A 460 21.73 9.39 -13.02
CA PHE A 460 22.63 10.55 -13.01
C PHE A 460 23.76 10.39 -11.99
N ALA A 461 23.46 9.92 -10.77
CA ALA A 461 24.46 9.72 -9.72
C ALA A 461 25.48 8.66 -10.10
N ALA A 462 25.07 7.58 -10.77
CA ALA A 462 25.98 6.56 -11.29
C ALA A 462 26.90 7.11 -12.40
N GLU A 463 26.35 7.87 -13.34
CA GLU A 463 27.12 8.53 -14.42
C GLU A 463 28.13 9.55 -13.85
N LEU A 464 27.72 10.30 -12.82
CA LEU A 464 28.60 11.23 -12.11
C LEU A 464 29.71 10.47 -11.37
N ALA A 465 29.37 9.39 -10.66
CA ALA A 465 30.33 8.57 -9.95
C ALA A 465 31.37 7.94 -10.89
N HIS A 466 30.95 7.46 -12.06
CA HIS A 466 31.87 6.94 -13.08
C HIS A 466 32.91 7.99 -13.49
N ARG A 467 32.47 9.24 -13.70
CA ARG A 467 33.33 10.34 -14.16
C ARG A 467 34.27 10.88 -13.11
N VAL A 468 33.84 10.92 -11.85
CA VAL A 468 34.55 11.66 -10.78
C VAL A 468 35.33 10.73 -9.87
N ILE A 469 34.83 9.52 -9.63
CA ILE A 469 35.41 8.59 -8.64
C ILE A 469 35.66 7.18 -9.19
N GLY A 470 35.41 6.95 -10.49
CA GLY A 470 35.83 5.73 -11.19
C GLY A 470 34.91 4.51 -11.01
N LEU A 471 33.62 4.71 -10.72
CA LEU A 471 32.62 3.63 -10.74
C LEU A 471 32.65 2.90 -12.09
N ASP A 472 32.62 1.58 -12.11
CA ASP A 472 32.75 0.82 -13.36
C ASP A 472 31.53 0.94 -14.28
N GLU A 473 31.75 0.85 -15.59
CA GLU A 473 30.71 0.99 -16.61
C GLU A 473 29.63 -0.11 -16.51
N ALA A 474 29.98 -1.31 -16.03
CA ALA A 474 29.03 -2.40 -15.90
C ALA A 474 28.01 -2.12 -14.79
N THR A 475 28.44 -1.49 -13.69
CA THR A 475 27.58 -0.99 -12.61
C THR A 475 26.72 0.17 -13.07
N VAL A 476 27.24 1.14 -13.84
CA VAL A 476 26.42 2.20 -14.45
C VAL A 476 25.33 1.59 -15.34
N ALA A 477 25.69 0.67 -16.22
CA ALA A 477 24.73 -0.01 -17.10
C ALA A 477 23.71 -0.86 -16.31
N ARG A 478 24.10 -1.41 -15.14
CA ARG A 478 23.20 -2.14 -14.24
C ARG A 478 22.07 -1.26 -13.72
N HIS A 479 22.33 0.02 -13.40
CA HIS A 479 21.27 0.96 -12.97
C HIS A 479 20.15 1.04 -14.01
N ARG A 480 20.52 1.27 -15.28
CA ARG A 480 19.56 1.37 -16.38
C ARG A 480 18.79 0.06 -16.59
N ARG A 481 19.49 -1.08 -16.57
CA ARG A 481 18.86 -2.39 -16.76
C ARG A 481 17.84 -2.72 -15.66
N VAL A 482 18.22 -2.56 -14.39
CA VAL A 482 17.35 -2.91 -13.26
C VAL A 482 16.14 -1.98 -13.21
N LEU A 483 16.35 -0.67 -13.31
CA LEU A 483 15.25 0.31 -13.32
C LEU A 483 14.31 0.09 -14.53
N GLY A 484 14.88 -0.09 -15.71
CA GLY A 484 14.11 -0.34 -16.93
C GLY A 484 13.32 -1.66 -16.88
N SER A 485 13.81 -2.69 -16.20
CA SER A 485 13.13 -3.99 -16.10
C SER A 485 11.76 -3.92 -15.44
N VAL A 486 11.54 -2.96 -14.53
CA VAL A 486 10.26 -2.69 -13.88
C VAL A 486 9.54 -1.49 -14.47
N GLY A 487 10.00 -0.94 -15.60
CA GLY A 487 9.36 0.17 -16.29
C GLY A 487 9.56 1.55 -15.64
N LEU A 488 10.61 1.72 -14.82
CA LEU A 488 11.02 3.06 -14.34
C LEU A 488 11.81 3.80 -15.43
N PRO A 489 11.70 5.14 -15.51
CA PRO A 489 12.40 5.91 -16.52
C PRO A 489 13.90 5.93 -16.26
N THR A 490 14.68 5.82 -17.34
CA THR A 490 16.14 5.85 -17.31
C THR A 490 16.73 6.97 -18.16
N SER A 491 15.90 7.74 -18.84
CA SER A 491 16.28 8.93 -19.60
C SER A 491 15.33 10.09 -19.34
N TYR A 492 15.80 11.32 -19.54
CA TYR A 492 15.02 12.51 -19.22
C TYR A 492 15.16 13.63 -20.26
N HIS A 493 14.03 14.16 -20.73
CA HIS A 493 13.98 15.24 -21.72
C HIS A 493 12.96 16.34 -21.36
N GLY A 494 12.50 16.38 -20.10
CA GLY A 494 11.44 17.31 -19.67
C GLY A 494 11.96 18.75 -19.52
N VAL A 495 12.88 18.96 -18.58
CA VAL A 495 13.41 20.29 -18.24
C VAL A 495 14.88 20.40 -18.61
N ALA A 496 15.28 21.57 -19.13
CA ALA A 496 16.65 21.82 -19.54
C ALA A 496 17.60 21.95 -18.33
N TRP A 497 18.86 21.51 -18.53
CA TRP A 497 19.92 21.52 -17.51
C TRP A 497 20.06 22.83 -16.71
N PRO A 498 20.04 24.04 -17.31
CA PRO A 498 20.26 25.27 -16.54
C PRO A 498 19.26 25.44 -15.38
N ALA A 499 17.98 25.09 -15.58
CA ALA A 499 16.95 25.20 -14.56
C ALA A 499 17.12 24.16 -13.44
N LEU A 500 17.44 22.91 -13.80
CA LEU A 500 17.70 21.84 -12.81
C LEU A 500 18.95 22.14 -11.97
N HIS A 501 20.01 22.62 -12.62
CA HIS A 501 21.23 23.02 -11.95
C HIS A 501 20.98 24.16 -10.97
N GLU A 502 20.16 25.15 -11.34
CA GLU A 502 19.77 26.22 -10.41
C GLU A 502 19.00 25.68 -9.21
N LEU A 503 18.06 24.75 -9.40
CA LEU A 503 17.30 24.14 -8.31
C LEU A 503 18.20 23.35 -7.35
N MET A 504 19.12 22.53 -7.86
CA MET A 504 20.12 21.84 -7.02
C MET A 504 21.00 22.82 -6.24
N MET A 505 21.37 23.96 -6.85
CA MET A 505 22.16 25.01 -6.20
C MET A 505 21.36 25.84 -5.18
N ARG A 506 20.03 25.81 -5.21
CA ARG A 506 19.19 26.39 -4.17
C ARG A 506 19.11 25.46 -2.96
N ASP A 507 18.98 24.14 -3.17
CA ASP A 507 18.99 23.14 -2.10
C ASP A 507 20.31 23.14 -1.31
N LYS A 508 21.43 23.41 -2.00
CA LYS A 508 22.73 23.73 -1.39
C LYS A 508 22.58 24.77 -0.26
N LYS A 509 21.86 25.87 -0.44
CA LYS A 509 21.71 26.90 0.61
C LYS A 509 21.02 26.40 1.88
N THR A 510 20.26 25.30 1.78
CA THR A 510 19.55 24.66 2.88
C THR A 510 20.41 23.61 3.61
N ARG A 511 21.36 22.94 2.90
CA ARG A 511 22.21 21.85 3.42
C ARG A 511 23.68 22.22 3.66
N GLY A 512 24.13 23.41 3.26
CA GLY A 512 25.50 23.91 3.48
C GLY A 512 26.10 24.64 2.26
N SER A 513 27.22 25.34 2.44
CA SER A 513 27.79 26.18 1.36
C SER A 513 28.35 25.43 0.14
N VAL A 514 28.18 24.10 0.01
CA VAL A 514 28.77 23.23 -1.02
C VAL A 514 27.76 22.19 -1.54
N LEU A 515 27.75 21.93 -2.86
CA LEU A 515 26.84 20.94 -3.47
C LEU A 515 27.36 19.52 -3.17
N ARG A 516 26.47 18.61 -2.79
CA ARG A 516 26.79 17.24 -2.39
C ARG A 516 25.89 16.24 -3.10
N PHE A 517 26.48 15.12 -3.52
CA PHE A 517 25.77 13.97 -4.06
C PHE A 517 26.21 12.72 -3.30
N VAL A 518 25.27 11.81 -3.06
CA VAL A 518 25.61 10.44 -2.72
C VAL A 518 25.96 9.73 -4.03
N GLY A 519 27.16 9.16 -4.10
CA GLY A 519 27.63 8.30 -5.18
C GLY A 519 27.95 6.89 -4.66
N LEU A 520 28.51 6.06 -5.53
CA LEU A 520 28.96 4.71 -5.21
C LEU A 520 30.42 4.54 -5.66
N ARG A 521 31.26 3.94 -4.80
CA ARG A 521 32.60 3.44 -5.19
C ARG A 521 32.49 2.12 -5.93
N ALA A 522 31.62 1.26 -5.43
CA ALA A 522 31.19 0.00 -6.00
C ALA A 522 29.75 -0.27 -5.55
N GLN A 523 29.14 -1.34 -6.08
CA GLN A 523 27.86 -1.86 -5.58
C GLN A 523 27.93 -2.07 -4.05
N GLY A 524 27.02 -1.46 -3.29
CA GLY A 524 27.00 -1.57 -1.82
C GLY A 524 27.99 -0.68 -1.07
N GLU A 525 28.74 0.19 -1.76
CA GLU A 525 29.75 1.06 -1.16
C GLU A 525 29.42 2.55 -1.41
N PRO A 526 28.49 3.14 -0.64
CA PRO A 526 28.12 4.54 -0.77
C PRO A 526 29.26 5.48 -0.37
N THR A 527 29.34 6.63 -1.05
CA THR A 527 30.32 7.69 -0.77
C THR A 527 29.73 9.06 -1.05
N ILE A 528 30.26 10.12 -0.43
CA ILE A 528 29.86 11.49 -0.71
C ILE A 528 30.79 12.11 -1.77
N ILE A 529 30.19 12.52 -2.90
CA ILE A 529 30.82 13.37 -3.90
C ILE A 529 30.54 14.83 -3.54
N VAL A 530 31.58 15.58 -3.17
CA VAL A 530 31.49 16.99 -2.75
C VAL A 530 32.02 17.89 -3.85
N ASP A 531 31.28 18.96 -4.15
CA ASP A 531 31.64 20.00 -5.12
C ASP A 531 32.15 19.47 -6.47
N PRO A 532 31.40 18.57 -7.14
CA PRO A 532 31.85 18.00 -8.40
C PRO A 532 32.05 19.07 -9.47
N ASP A 533 33.04 18.87 -10.33
CA ASP A 533 33.33 19.77 -11.45
C ASP A 533 32.06 19.99 -12.32
N PRO A 534 31.71 21.25 -12.66
CA PRO A 534 30.54 21.55 -13.50
C PRO A 534 30.51 20.83 -14.86
N GLN A 535 31.68 20.52 -15.43
CA GLN A 535 31.80 19.72 -16.66
C GLN A 535 31.44 18.26 -16.41
N ALA A 536 31.80 17.68 -15.25
CA ALA A 536 31.39 16.33 -14.88
C ALA A 536 29.87 16.24 -14.67
N LEU A 537 29.27 17.23 -14.00
CA LEU A 537 27.82 17.36 -13.86
C LEU A 537 27.11 17.44 -15.21
N ARG A 538 27.61 18.28 -16.12
CA ARG A 538 27.06 18.40 -17.49
C ARG A 538 27.23 17.10 -18.28
N GLY A 539 28.35 16.40 -18.12
CA GLY A 539 28.60 15.10 -18.78
C GLY A 539 27.64 14.00 -18.28
N ALA A 540 27.39 13.95 -16.97
CA ALA A 540 26.40 13.04 -16.40
C ALA A 540 24.97 13.36 -16.88
N TRP A 541 24.63 14.65 -16.98
CA TRP A 541 23.37 15.10 -17.57
C TRP A 541 23.23 14.67 -19.04
N GLN A 542 24.27 14.89 -19.85
CA GLN A 542 24.25 14.51 -21.26
C GLN A 542 24.02 13.01 -21.46
N ALA A 543 24.62 12.17 -20.61
CA ALA A 543 24.41 10.73 -20.63
C ALA A 543 22.98 10.34 -20.20
N LEU A 544 22.35 11.07 -19.28
CA LEU A 544 20.94 10.88 -18.92
C LEU A 544 19.99 11.27 -20.07
N THR A 545 20.37 12.26 -20.89
CA THR A 545 19.57 12.75 -22.02
C THR A 545 19.93 12.13 -23.37
N ALA A 546 20.88 11.19 -23.40
CA ALA A 546 21.23 10.50 -24.63
C ALA A 546 20.12 9.52 -25.00
N THR A 547 19.69 9.52 -26.25
CA THR A 547 18.81 8.48 -26.78
C THR A 547 19.57 7.16 -26.74
N THR A 548 19.10 6.19 -25.95
CA THR A 548 19.52 4.80 -26.12
C THR A 548 18.88 4.29 -27.40
N ASP A 549 19.68 4.16 -28.46
CA ASP A 549 19.30 3.51 -29.72
C ASP A 549 18.92 2.03 -29.53
#